data_AF-A0AAW8W9C0-F1
#
_entry.id   AF-A0AAW8W9C0-F1
#
_cell.length_a   1.000
_cell.length_b   1.000
_cell.length_c   1.000
_cell.angle_alpha   90.00
_cell.angle_beta   90.00
_cell.angle_gamma   90.00
#
_symmetry.space_group_name_H-M   'P 1'
#
loop_
_entity.id
_entity.type
_entity.pdbx_description
1 polymer ?
#
loop_
_entity_poly.entity_id
_entity_poly.type
_entity_poly.pdbx_seq_one_letter_code
_entity_poly.pdbx_strand_id
1 'polypeptide(L)'
;MKKLVLLSLAALAPLYLAACSDQSSSSSSKSSTGSATSSKVVKKPTISITTSTTDDPKSIAVTSNKMYKSNVSDSSWQGNIFKIDGIKMITTKPFKYHDDDDGIYNSKGVALIKYSIKAVAFDIDGDTNTSNLTTNLGGQTNIDYMDSQDTDTVNKGVTKTGIMIFPLTDNPSSIKSLRLKTSIDANSVKNDSSKDYDLNISLSK
;
A
#
# COMPACT_ATOMS: atom_id res chain seq x y z
N MET A 1 27.80 19.38 -15.03
CA MET A 1 26.81 20.25 -14.35
C MET A 1 25.87 19.36 -13.55
N LYS A 2 26.00 19.36 -12.22
CA LYS A 2 25.15 18.55 -11.33
C LYS A 2 23.77 19.21 -11.27
N LYS A 3 22.73 18.55 -11.80
CA LYS A 3 21.35 19.03 -11.65
C LYS A 3 20.83 18.55 -10.29
N LEU A 4 20.60 19.52 -9.42
CA LEU A 4 19.94 19.36 -8.13
C LEU A 4 18.46 19.07 -8.41
N VAL A 5 18.03 17.82 -8.24
CA VAL A 5 16.60 17.48 -8.29
C VAL A 5 16.02 17.83 -6.93
N LEU A 6 15.23 18.91 -6.89
CA LEU A 6 14.39 19.24 -5.75
C LEU A 6 13.24 18.22 -5.70
N LEU A 7 13.38 17.19 -4.85
CA LEU A 7 12.24 16.40 -4.40
C LEU A 7 11.30 17.34 -3.63
N SER A 8 10.23 17.80 -4.27
CA SER A 8 9.11 18.38 -3.55
C SER A 8 8.33 17.24 -2.90
N LEU A 9 8.68 16.94 -1.65
CA LEU A 9 7.96 16.04 -0.77
C LEU A 9 6.60 16.66 -0.44
N ALA A 10 5.63 16.52 -1.34
CA ALA A 10 4.24 16.85 -1.04
C ALA A 10 3.77 15.81 -0.03
N ALA A 11 3.66 16.26 1.23
CA ALA A 11 3.29 15.48 2.39
C ALA A 11 2.22 14.42 2.06
N LEU A 12 2.63 13.14 2.07
CA LEU A 12 1.69 12.07 2.35
C LEU A 12 1.10 12.39 3.72
N ALA A 13 -0.15 12.87 3.74
CA ALA A 13 -0.90 12.89 4.97
C ALA A 13 -0.87 11.46 5.53
N PRO A 14 -0.35 11.22 6.75
CA PRO A 14 -0.35 9.89 7.32
C PRO A 14 -1.79 9.38 7.32
N LEU A 15 -2.05 8.34 6.52
CA LEU A 15 -3.32 7.62 6.57
C LEU A 15 -3.33 6.85 7.88
N TYR A 16 -3.78 7.52 8.94
CA TYR A 16 -4.14 6.87 10.18
C TYR A 16 -5.30 5.92 9.87
N LEU A 17 -4.98 4.63 9.81
CA LEU A 17 -5.94 3.53 9.93
C LEU A 17 -6.46 3.54 11.37
N ALA A 18 -7.36 4.46 11.70
CA ALA A 18 -8.04 4.49 12.98
C ALA A 18 -9.00 3.30 13.08
N ALA A 19 -8.78 2.44 14.07
CA ALA A 19 -9.71 1.40 14.46
C ALA A 19 -11.04 2.04 14.87
N CYS A 20 -12.13 1.69 14.19
CA CYS A 20 -13.46 2.09 14.60
C CYS A 20 -13.81 1.38 15.91
N SER A 21 -14.05 2.15 16.96
CA SER A 21 -14.85 1.72 18.12
C SER A 21 -16.08 2.60 18.15
N ASP A 22 -17.24 1.96 17.99
CA ASP A 22 -18.56 2.56 18.17
C ASP A 22 -18.78 2.82 19.65
N GLN A 23 -19.09 4.06 20.02
CA GLN A 23 -19.74 4.32 21.30
C GLN A 23 -20.70 5.50 21.20
N SER A 24 -21.97 5.13 21.11
CA SER A 24 -23.13 6.01 21.29
C SER A 24 -23.40 6.27 22.77
N SER A 25 -23.55 7.54 23.17
CA SER A 25 -24.46 7.92 24.25
C SER A 25 -24.77 9.43 24.23
N SER A 26 -26.06 9.71 24.39
CA SER A 26 -26.80 10.97 24.31
C SER A 26 -26.72 11.85 25.57
N SER A 27 -26.84 13.18 25.40
CA SER A 27 -27.86 14.02 26.08
C SER A 27 -27.76 15.53 25.73
N SER A 28 -28.89 16.10 25.25
CA SER A 28 -29.49 17.45 25.44
C SER A 28 -28.64 18.64 25.95
N SER A 29 -28.78 19.92 25.53
CA SER A 29 -29.92 20.69 24.96
C SER A 29 -29.50 22.09 24.46
N LYS A 30 -30.17 22.55 23.39
CA LYS A 30 -30.57 23.94 22.98
C LYS A 30 -29.66 25.15 23.28
N SER A 31 -29.23 25.85 22.22
CA SER A 31 -29.90 27.09 21.75
C SER A 31 -29.27 27.59 20.45
N SER A 32 -30.11 28.24 19.64
CA SER A 32 -29.90 28.61 18.26
C SER A 32 -29.16 29.93 18.08
N THR A 33 -28.07 29.89 17.33
CA THR A 33 -27.62 31.03 16.51
C THR A 33 -27.20 30.45 15.17
N GLY A 34 -27.97 30.77 14.12
CA GLY A 34 -27.76 30.29 12.77
C GLY A 34 -26.44 30.83 12.23
N SER A 35 -25.35 30.13 12.50
CA SER A 35 -24.11 30.29 11.76
C SER A 35 -24.26 29.47 10.49
N ALA A 36 -24.36 30.15 9.36
CA ALA A 36 -24.31 29.52 8.04
C ALA A 36 -23.13 28.55 8.04
N THR A 37 -23.45 27.25 8.05
CA THR A 37 -22.45 26.22 7.87
C THR A 37 -21.97 26.40 6.45
N SER A 38 -20.84 27.10 6.30
CA SER A 38 -20.07 27.04 5.08
C SER A 38 -19.90 25.56 4.80
N SER A 39 -20.62 25.06 3.79
CA SER A 39 -20.52 23.70 3.32
C SER A 39 -19.05 23.50 2.99
N LYS A 40 -18.30 22.91 3.94
CA LYS A 40 -16.91 22.54 3.73
C LYS A 40 -16.96 21.67 2.50
N VAL A 41 -16.46 22.18 1.38
CA VAL A 41 -16.34 21.40 0.16
C VAL A 41 -15.45 20.25 0.53
N VAL A 42 -16.06 19.09 0.81
CA VAL A 42 -15.34 17.86 1.09
C VAL A 42 -14.70 17.52 -0.24
N LYS A 43 -13.44 17.92 -0.42
CA LYS A 43 -12.65 17.54 -1.58
C LYS A 43 -12.72 16.02 -1.66
N LYS A 44 -13.10 15.50 -2.82
CA LYS A 44 -13.11 14.06 -3.05
C LYS A 44 -11.72 13.52 -2.74
N PRO A 45 -11.62 12.36 -2.06
CA PRO A 45 -10.33 11.76 -1.79
C PRO A 45 -9.59 11.51 -3.11
N THR A 46 -8.28 11.72 -3.08
CA THR A 46 -7.38 11.47 -4.21
C THR A 46 -6.24 10.58 -3.75
N ILE A 47 -5.67 9.82 -4.68
CA ILE A 47 -4.36 9.18 -4.51
C ILE A 47 -3.38 9.84 -5.47
N SER A 48 -2.13 9.96 -5.06
CA SER A 48 -1.06 10.40 -5.95
C SER A 48 -0.37 9.16 -6.49
N ILE A 49 -0.30 9.04 -7.81
CA ILE A 49 0.40 7.95 -8.51
C ILE A 49 1.15 8.52 -9.71
N THR A 50 2.36 8.04 -9.94
CA THR A 50 3.19 8.35 -11.10
C THR A 50 2.55 7.72 -12.35
N THR A 51 2.21 8.55 -13.33
CA THR A 51 1.42 8.13 -14.50
C THR A 51 2.24 8.13 -15.77
N SER A 52 1.76 7.44 -16.80
CA SER A 52 2.48 7.19 -18.05
C SER A 52 2.82 8.42 -18.92
N THR A 53 2.54 9.63 -18.43
CA THR A 53 2.60 10.86 -19.23
C THR A 53 3.54 11.91 -18.64
N THR A 54 4.01 11.71 -17.41
CA THR A 54 4.92 12.62 -16.69
C THR A 54 5.67 11.83 -15.61
N ASP A 55 6.96 12.11 -15.42
CA ASP A 55 7.74 11.60 -14.27
C ASP A 55 7.24 12.19 -12.92
N ASP A 56 6.30 13.15 -12.98
CA ASP A 56 5.63 13.71 -11.82
C ASP A 56 4.36 12.91 -11.46
N PRO A 57 4.12 12.65 -10.15
CA PRO A 57 2.92 12.00 -9.67
C PRO A 57 1.68 12.85 -9.96
N LYS A 58 0.63 12.21 -10.48
CA LYS A 58 -0.68 12.83 -10.70
C LYS A 58 -1.67 12.44 -9.64
N SER A 59 -2.49 13.43 -9.26
CA SER A 59 -3.61 13.21 -8.37
C SER A 59 -4.78 12.55 -9.12
N ILE A 60 -5.12 11.33 -8.74
CA ILE A 60 -6.21 10.53 -9.30
C ILE A 60 -7.38 10.51 -8.30
N ALA A 61 -8.57 10.84 -8.79
CA ALA A 61 -9.77 10.84 -7.96
C ALA A 61 -10.17 9.41 -7.53
N VAL A 62 -10.33 9.22 -6.23
CA VAL A 62 -10.84 8.00 -5.63
C VAL A 62 -12.36 7.98 -5.77
N THR A 63 -12.88 6.89 -6.34
CA THR A 63 -14.32 6.65 -6.46
C THR A 63 -14.85 5.85 -5.27
N SER A 64 -14.10 4.83 -4.83
CA SER A 64 -14.41 4.09 -3.61
C SER A 64 -13.15 3.49 -3.03
N ASN A 65 -13.18 3.09 -1.76
CA ASN A 65 -12.11 2.31 -1.16
C ASN A 65 -12.68 1.35 -0.13
N LYS A 66 -11.97 0.24 0.09
CA LYS A 66 -12.31 -0.75 1.11
C LYS A 66 -11.05 -1.25 1.78
N MET A 67 -11.10 -1.36 3.10
CA MET A 67 -10.00 -1.82 3.93
C MET A 67 -10.30 -3.24 4.39
N TYR A 68 -9.27 -4.07 4.41
CA TYR A 68 -9.32 -5.47 4.81
C TYR A 68 -8.23 -5.70 5.86
N LYS A 69 -8.62 -6.33 6.96
CA LYS A 69 -7.66 -6.85 7.93
C LYS A 69 -7.04 -8.12 7.35
N SER A 70 -5.75 -8.32 7.65
CA SER A 70 -5.06 -9.54 7.30
C SER A 70 -4.57 -10.23 8.57
N ASN A 71 -4.65 -11.55 8.58
CA ASN A 71 -4.11 -12.40 9.64
C ASN A 71 -2.82 -13.10 9.19
N VAL A 72 -2.24 -12.70 8.05
CA VAL A 72 -1.03 -13.29 7.52
C VAL A 72 0.17 -12.86 8.38
N SER A 73 0.83 -13.85 8.96
CA SER A 73 2.08 -13.71 9.69
C SER A 73 2.90 -14.98 9.48
N ASP A 74 4.13 -14.84 9.01
CA ASP A 74 5.08 -15.94 8.87
C ASP A 74 6.27 -15.68 9.79
N SER A 75 6.68 -16.70 10.54
CA SER A 75 7.90 -16.67 11.36
C SER A 75 8.83 -17.85 11.08
N SER A 76 8.67 -18.48 9.91
CA SER A 76 9.41 -19.69 9.51
C SER A 76 10.86 -19.40 9.12
N TRP A 77 11.17 -18.13 8.82
CA TRP A 77 12.50 -17.69 8.42
C TRP A 77 13.39 -17.39 9.64
N GLN A 78 13.82 -18.46 10.31
CA GLN A 78 14.69 -18.39 11.49
C GLN A 78 14.12 -17.50 12.61
N GLY A 79 12.79 -17.42 12.72
CA GLY A 79 12.09 -16.59 13.70
C GLY A 79 11.97 -15.10 13.33
N ASN A 80 12.58 -14.64 12.23
CA ASN A 80 12.22 -13.35 11.64
C ASN A 80 10.74 -13.37 11.27
N ILE A 81 10.04 -12.24 11.42
CA ILE A 81 8.59 -12.19 11.25
C ILE A 81 8.25 -11.28 10.08
N PHE A 82 7.55 -11.81 9.08
CA PHE A 82 6.91 -11.05 8.01
C PHE A 82 5.40 -11.08 8.19
N LYS A 83 4.75 -9.91 8.15
CA LYS A 83 3.31 -9.79 8.31
C LYS A 83 2.70 -8.91 7.23
N ILE A 84 1.48 -9.25 6.83
CA ILE A 84 0.62 -8.32 6.12
C ILE A 84 -0.34 -7.73 7.16
N ASP A 85 -0.14 -6.47 7.51
CA ASP A 85 -0.89 -5.76 8.55
C ASP A 85 -2.29 -5.36 8.07
N GLY A 86 -2.43 -5.10 6.77
CA GLY A 86 -3.71 -4.71 6.19
C GLY A 86 -3.63 -4.41 4.70
N ILE A 87 -4.77 -4.47 4.04
CA ILE A 87 -4.89 -4.24 2.61
C ILE A 87 -5.96 -3.18 2.38
N LYS A 88 -5.63 -2.18 1.55
CA LYS A 88 -6.59 -1.18 1.09
C LYS A 88 -6.75 -1.29 -0.42
N MET A 89 -7.96 -1.62 -0.84
CA MET A 89 -8.35 -1.63 -2.24
C MET A 89 -8.99 -0.29 -2.58
N ILE A 90 -8.49 0.42 -3.60
CA ILE A 90 -8.94 1.75 -3.99
C ILE A 90 -9.40 1.70 -5.45
N THR A 91 -10.69 1.97 -5.69
CA THR A 91 -11.24 2.12 -7.03
C THR A 91 -11.10 3.56 -7.49
N THR A 92 -10.64 3.75 -8.72
CA THR A 92 -10.51 5.06 -9.38
C THR A 92 -11.28 5.07 -10.70
N LYS A 93 -11.30 6.22 -11.38
CA LYS A 93 -11.56 6.21 -12.83
C LYS A 93 -10.36 5.57 -13.54
N PRO A 94 -10.56 4.89 -14.69
CA PRO A 94 -9.45 4.33 -15.44
C PRO A 94 -8.37 5.37 -15.73
N PHE A 95 -7.11 4.99 -15.54
CA PHE A 95 -5.94 5.82 -15.80
C PHE A 95 -4.81 4.99 -16.42
N LYS A 96 -3.84 5.69 -17.02
CA LYS A 96 -2.65 5.05 -17.61
C LYS A 96 -1.45 5.20 -16.70
N TYR A 97 -0.65 4.14 -16.58
CA TYR A 97 0.60 4.12 -15.82
C TYR A 97 1.71 3.43 -16.64
N HIS A 98 2.96 3.75 -16.31
CA HIS A 98 4.13 3.05 -16.83
C HIS A 98 4.46 1.91 -15.89
N ASP A 99 4.73 0.73 -16.42
CA ASP A 99 5.39 -0.35 -15.70
C ASP A 99 6.87 -0.36 -16.09
N ASP A 100 7.67 -1.18 -15.43
CA ASP A 100 9.13 -1.21 -15.53
C ASP A 100 9.65 -1.66 -16.92
N ASP A 101 8.74 -2.12 -17.80
CA ASP A 101 9.03 -2.58 -19.16
C ASP A 101 8.76 -1.51 -20.24
N ASP A 102 8.63 -0.24 -19.84
CA ASP A 102 8.23 0.90 -20.68
C ASP A 102 6.83 0.76 -21.33
N GLY A 103 6.06 -0.24 -20.90
CA GLY A 103 4.70 -0.47 -21.34
C GLY A 103 3.72 0.53 -20.73
N ILE A 104 2.74 0.96 -21.54
CA ILE A 104 1.63 1.80 -21.07
C ILE A 104 0.44 0.92 -20.75
N TYR A 105 0.10 0.82 -19.47
CA TYR A 105 -0.97 -0.03 -18.97
C TYR A 105 -2.17 0.77 -18.50
N ASN A 106 -3.36 0.16 -18.56
CA ASN A 106 -4.58 0.76 -18.02
C ASN A 106 -4.90 0.17 -16.65
N SER A 107 -5.03 1.04 -15.66
CA SER A 107 -5.43 0.68 -14.30
C SER A 107 -6.83 1.21 -13.99
N LYS A 108 -7.63 0.43 -13.25
CA LYS A 108 -8.95 0.77 -12.72
C LYS A 108 -8.91 1.07 -11.20
N GLY A 109 -7.73 1.05 -10.60
CA GLY A 109 -7.54 1.26 -9.18
C GLY A 109 -6.21 0.73 -8.67
N VAL A 110 -6.04 0.69 -7.36
CA VAL A 110 -4.81 0.20 -6.73
C VAL A 110 -5.09 -0.65 -5.51
N ALA A 111 -4.20 -1.62 -5.26
CA ALA A 111 -4.06 -2.26 -3.95
C ALA A 111 -2.88 -1.63 -3.21
N LEU A 112 -3.10 -1.19 -1.96
CA LEU A 112 -2.03 -0.85 -1.03
C LEU A 112 -1.94 -1.96 0.01
N ILE A 113 -0.80 -2.64 0.06
CA ILE A 113 -0.53 -3.72 1.00
C ILE A 113 0.44 -3.19 2.05
N LYS A 114 -0.07 -2.95 3.26
CA LYS A 114 0.76 -2.58 4.40
C LYS A 114 1.35 -3.85 5.00
N TYR A 115 2.67 -3.88 5.14
CA TYR A 115 3.39 -5.02 5.70
C TYR A 115 4.35 -4.58 6.80
N SER A 116 4.75 -5.52 7.64
CA SER A 116 5.80 -5.31 8.64
C SER A 116 6.80 -6.44 8.68
N ILE A 117 8.07 -6.08 8.92
CA ILE A 117 9.18 -7.00 9.10
C ILE A 117 9.74 -6.77 10.50
N LYS A 118 9.83 -7.85 11.30
CA LYS A 118 10.62 -7.88 12.54
C LYS A 118 11.85 -8.75 12.33
N ALA A 119 13.01 -8.11 12.35
CA ALA A 119 14.29 -8.78 12.33
C ALA A 119 14.58 -9.37 13.73
N VAL A 120 14.74 -10.68 13.82
CA VAL A 120 14.98 -11.42 15.08
C VAL A 120 16.34 -12.09 15.05
N ALA A 121 16.68 -12.78 13.96
CA ALA A 121 17.92 -13.55 13.87
C ALA A 121 19.10 -12.70 13.39
N PHE A 122 18.87 -11.87 12.37
CA PHE A 122 19.87 -11.08 11.65
C PHE A 122 19.23 -9.84 11.02
N ASP A 123 20.07 -8.93 10.51
CA ASP A 123 19.63 -7.75 9.77
C ASP A 123 19.03 -8.18 8.40
N ILE A 124 17.95 -7.54 7.99
CA ILE A 124 17.18 -7.87 6.79
C ILE A 124 17.30 -6.72 5.79
N ASP A 125 17.44 -7.03 4.50
CA ASP A 125 17.16 -6.10 3.42
C ASP A 125 15.69 -6.25 3.03
N GLY A 126 14.90 -5.24 3.35
CA GLY A 126 13.46 -5.26 3.15
C GLY A 126 13.02 -4.63 1.83
N ASP A 127 13.88 -4.63 0.82
CA ASP A 127 13.50 -4.34 -0.56
C ASP A 127 12.41 -5.33 -1.01
N THR A 128 11.36 -4.80 -1.64
CA THR A 128 10.22 -5.56 -2.15
C THR A 128 9.90 -5.22 -3.60
N ASN A 129 10.82 -4.57 -4.31
CA ASN A 129 10.65 -4.00 -5.64
C ASN A 129 10.43 -5.06 -6.75
N THR A 130 10.65 -6.35 -6.45
CA THR A 130 10.39 -7.46 -7.38
C THR A 130 9.04 -8.15 -7.13
N SER A 131 8.21 -7.60 -6.24
CA SER A 131 6.94 -8.20 -5.86
C SER A 131 5.93 -8.17 -7.01
N ASN A 132 5.09 -9.19 -7.10
CA ASN A 132 3.96 -9.23 -8.01
C ASN A 132 2.67 -9.67 -7.31
N LEU A 133 1.56 -9.23 -7.86
CA LEU A 133 0.22 -9.48 -7.33
C LEU A 133 -0.66 -10.08 -8.41
N THR A 134 -1.30 -11.20 -8.09
CA THR A 134 -2.35 -11.81 -8.94
C THR A 134 -3.71 -11.72 -8.25
N THR A 135 -4.75 -11.38 -9.00
CA THR A 135 -6.13 -11.35 -8.50
C THR A 135 -6.83 -12.69 -8.77
N ASN A 136 -7.91 -12.97 -8.05
CA ASN A 136 -8.77 -14.13 -8.35
C ASN A 136 -9.51 -14.04 -9.70
N LEU A 137 -9.39 -12.92 -10.41
CA LEU A 137 -9.96 -12.72 -11.75
C LEU A 137 -8.93 -12.99 -12.85
N GLY A 138 -7.69 -13.30 -12.47
CA GLY A 138 -6.59 -13.61 -13.39
C GLY A 138 -5.72 -12.42 -13.77
N GLY A 139 -6.08 -11.20 -13.35
CA GLY A 139 -5.23 -10.02 -13.52
C GLY A 139 -3.92 -10.17 -12.77
N GLN A 140 -2.81 -9.80 -13.41
CA GLN A 140 -1.46 -9.80 -12.86
C GLN A 140 -0.85 -8.41 -13.00
N THR A 141 -0.05 -8.01 -12.02
CA THR A 141 0.62 -6.70 -12.00
C THR A 141 1.88 -6.79 -11.15
N ASN A 142 2.90 -6.03 -11.53
CA ASN A 142 4.09 -5.81 -10.72
C ASN A 142 3.82 -4.71 -9.70
N ILE A 143 4.67 -4.65 -8.68
CA ILE A 143 4.71 -3.54 -7.75
C ILE A 143 5.07 -2.24 -8.48
N ASP A 144 4.38 -1.16 -8.15
CA ASP A 144 4.82 0.18 -8.48
C ASP A 144 5.89 0.58 -7.46
N TYR A 145 7.14 0.25 -7.74
CA TYR A 145 8.25 0.47 -6.81
C TYR A 145 8.50 1.97 -6.55
N MET A 146 8.21 2.83 -7.54
CA MET A 146 8.44 4.27 -7.45
C MET A 146 7.51 4.93 -6.43
N ASP A 147 6.26 4.49 -6.36
CA ASP A 147 5.28 5.04 -5.40
C ASP A 147 5.18 4.19 -4.11
N SER A 148 5.80 3.02 -4.07
CA SER A 148 5.88 2.16 -2.89
C SER A 148 6.84 2.70 -1.82
N GLN A 149 6.67 2.19 -0.60
CA GLN A 149 7.55 2.47 0.54
C GLN A 149 8.10 1.15 1.04
N ASP A 150 9.35 0.84 0.70
CA ASP A 150 10.06 -0.28 1.30
C ASP A 150 10.42 0.01 2.77
N THR A 151 11.04 -0.95 3.44
CA THR A 151 11.55 -0.75 4.80
C THR A 151 13.04 -0.38 4.84
N ASP A 152 13.70 -0.28 3.69
CA ASP A 152 15.15 -0.39 3.55
C ASP A 152 15.71 -1.58 4.38
N THR A 153 16.94 -1.43 4.89
CA THR A 153 17.50 -2.29 5.92
C THR A 153 16.69 -2.27 7.23
N VAL A 154 16.36 -3.45 7.74
CA VAL A 154 15.77 -3.69 9.06
C VAL A 154 16.80 -4.34 9.98
N ASN A 155 17.38 -3.56 10.89
CA ASN A 155 18.36 -4.07 11.86
C ASN A 155 17.73 -5.08 12.83
N LYS A 156 18.51 -6.07 13.26
CA LYS A 156 18.13 -7.07 14.26
C LYS A 156 17.55 -6.42 15.51
N GLY A 157 16.43 -6.95 15.96
CA GLY A 157 15.66 -6.45 17.11
C GLY A 157 14.65 -5.36 16.73
N VAL A 158 14.70 -4.81 15.52
CA VAL A 158 13.81 -3.74 15.05
C VAL A 158 12.62 -4.30 14.29
N THR A 159 11.49 -3.59 14.38
CA THR A 159 10.35 -3.77 13.49
C THR A 159 10.20 -2.54 12.61
N LYS A 160 10.11 -2.74 11.30
CA LYS A 160 9.78 -1.68 10.34
C LYS A 160 8.53 -2.06 9.54
N THR A 161 7.90 -1.06 8.96
CA THR A 161 6.65 -1.20 8.19
C THR A 161 6.83 -0.53 6.85
N GLY A 162 6.37 -1.21 5.79
CA GLY A 162 6.34 -0.69 4.44
C GLY A 162 4.93 -0.72 3.84
N ILE A 163 4.80 -0.19 2.64
CA ILE A 163 3.57 -0.18 1.83
C ILE A 163 3.96 -0.56 0.40
N MET A 164 3.50 -1.72 -0.07
CA MET A 164 3.57 -2.08 -1.49
C MET A 164 2.34 -1.53 -2.21
N ILE A 165 2.54 -0.91 -3.37
CA ILE A 165 1.48 -0.38 -4.23
C ILE A 165 1.41 -1.20 -5.51
N PHE A 166 0.21 -1.64 -5.88
CA PHE A 166 -0.02 -2.43 -7.09
C PHE A 166 -1.16 -1.80 -7.92
N PRO A 167 -0.87 -1.30 -9.14
CA PRO A 167 -1.89 -0.90 -10.12
C PRO A 167 -2.76 -2.08 -10.56
N LEU A 168 -4.08 -1.94 -10.55
CA LEU A 168 -4.99 -3.05 -10.84
C LEU A 168 -5.70 -2.87 -12.18
N THR A 169 -5.50 -3.82 -13.09
CA THR A 169 -6.26 -3.89 -14.37
C THR A 169 -7.73 -4.29 -14.14
N ASP A 170 -7.98 -5.06 -13.08
CA ASP A 170 -9.29 -5.45 -12.60
C ASP A 170 -9.97 -4.36 -11.77
N ASN A 171 -11.30 -4.37 -11.73
CA ASN A 171 -12.04 -3.47 -10.84
C ASN A 171 -11.86 -3.92 -9.38
N PRO A 172 -11.30 -3.08 -8.48
CA PRO A 172 -11.03 -3.47 -7.09
C PRO A 172 -12.25 -3.94 -6.30
N SER A 173 -13.47 -3.49 -6.65
CA SER A 173 -14.69 -3.91 -5.97
C SER A 173 -15.11 -5.35 -6.27
N SER A 174 -14.60 -5.95 -7.35
CA SER A 174 -14.91 -7.32 -7.78
C SER A 174 -13.89 -8.35 -7.30
N ILE A 175 -12.75 -7.91 -6.79
CA ILE A 175 -11.66 -8.78 -6.33
C ILE A 175 -12.00 -9.34 -4.95
N LYS A 176 -11.90 -10.67 -4.81
CA LYS A 176 -12.22 -11.45 -3.61
C LYS A 176 -10.98 -12.02 -2.92
N SER A 177 -9.89 -12.22 -3.66
CA SER A 177 -8.62 -12.65 -3.09
C SER A 177 -7.45 -12.19 -3.95
N LEU A 178 -6.29 -12.14 -3.32
CA LEU A 178 -5.01 -11.78 -3.91
C LEU A 178 -4.02 -12.92 -3.68
N ARG A 179 -3.10 -13.14 -4.62
CA ARG A 179 -1.88 -13.92 -4.43
C ARG A 179 -0.70 -12.97 -4.55
N LEU A 180 -0.01 -12.72 -3.44
CA LEU A 180 1.18 -11.88 -3.38
C LEU A 180 2.42 -12.77 -3.43
N LYS A 181 3.31 -12.51 -4.38
CA LYS A 181 4.65 -13.09 -4.39
C LYS A 181 5.69 -12.01 -4.13
N THR A 182 6.59 -12.25 -3.19
CA THR A 182 7.67 -11.32 -2.82
C THR A 182 8.86 -12.11 -2.28
N SER A 183 10.08 -11.59 -2.46
CA SER A 183 11.30 -12.11 -1.85
C SER A 183 11.87 -11.07 -0.92
N ILE A 184 12.42 -11.50 0.21
CA ILE A 184 13.09 -10.64 1.18
C ILE A 184 14.45 -11.25 1.50
N ASP A 185 15.49 -10.42 1.50
CA ASP A 185 16.87 -10.88 1.61
C ASP A 185 17.44 -10.63 3.01
N ALA A 186 18.41 -11.47 3.41
CA ALA A 186 19.23 -11.15 4.57
C ALA A 186 20.26 -10.07 4.18
N ASN A 187 20.46 -9.06 5.02
CA ASN A 187 21.45 -8.00 4.78
C ASN A 187 22.90 -8.46 5.08
N SER A 188 23.23 -9.71 4.77
CA SER A 188 24.55 -10.30 5.05
C SER A 188 25.04 -11.14 3.88
N VAL A 189 26.32 -10.98 3.55
CA VAL A 189 27.05 -11.77 2.55
C VAL A 189 27.32 -13.23 2.95
N LYS A 190 26.94 -13.66 4.16
CA LYS A 190 27.39 -14.95 4.72
C LYS A 190 26.45 -16.13 4.55
N ASN A 191 25.25 -15.98 3.99
CA ASN A 191 24.39 -17.09 3.59
C ASN A 191 23.34 -16.57 2.61
N ASP A 192 23.07 -17.29 1.51
CA ASP A 192 21.89 -17.16 0.63
C ASP A 192 20.59 -17.39 1.41
N SER A 193 20.31 -16.50 2.36
CA SER A 193 19.20 -16.64 3.30
C SER A 193 18.00 -15.84 2.81
N SER A 194 17.83 -15.64 1.51
CA SER A 194 16.59 -15.04 1.01
C SER A 194 15.39 -15.90 1.41
N LYS A 195 14.24 -15.25 1.54
CA LYS A 195 12.97 -15.93 1.79
C LYS A 195 11.94 -15.46 0.79
N ASP A 196 11.53 -16.41 -0.05
CA ASP A 196 10.37 -16.25 -0.91
C ASP A 196 9.08 -16.45 -0.11
N TYR A 197 8.13 -15.56 -0.35
CA TYR A 197 6.77 -15.65 0.14
C TYR A 197 5.80 -15.76 -1.03
N ASP A 198 4.89 -16.73 -0.96
CA ASP A 198 3.78 -16.91 -1.88
C ASP A 198 2.48 -16.99 -1.07
N LEU A 199 1.84 -15.83 -0.92
CA LEU A 199 0.78 -15.60 0.06
C LEU A 199 -0.56 -15.49 -0.64
N ASN A 200 -1.49 -16.39 -0.29
CA ASN A 200 -2.88 -16.30 -0.71
C ASN A 200 -3.70 -15.56 0.35
N ILE A 201 -4.21 -14.38 0.00
CA ILE A 201 -4.88 -13.48 0.93
C ILE A 201 -6.34 -13.34 0.53
N SER A 202 -7.24 -13.79 1.40
CA SER A 202 -8.69 -13.61 1.24
C SER A 202 -9.11 -12.19 1.62
N LEU A 203 -9.93 -11.55 0.79
CA LEU A 203 -10.51 -10.23 1.03
C LEU A 203 -11.95 -10.36 1.58
N SER A 204 -12.12 -11.18 2.61
CA SER A 204 -13.38 -11.25 3.37
C SER A 204 -13.53 -10.06 4.32
N LYS A 205 -14.77 -9.61 4.53
CA LYS A 205 -15.10 -8.58 5.51
C LYS A 205 -14.99 -9.12 6.94
#